data_AF-A0A519V3U6-F1
#
_entry.id   AF-A0A519V3U6-F1
#
_cell.length_a   1.000
_cell.length_b   1.000
_cell.length_c   1.000
_cell.angle_alpha   90.00
_cell.angle_beta   90.00
_cell.angle_gamma   90.00
#
_symmetry.space_group_name_H-M   'P 1'
#
loop_
_entity.id
_entity.type
_entity.pdbx_description
1 polymer ?
#
loop_
_entity_poly.entity_id
_entity_poly.type
_entity_poly.pdbx_seq_one_letter_code
_entity_poly.pdbx_strand_id
1 'polypeptide(L)'
;MKELVFEICSNEEIWGLIDKNFNHIFIHKFMPNQAIEWWSTNIKMKNGDTFENLAVRNMEFDISTDLAGLRKILTLNNYQLRIYQFDKPIPHTLSLEHLPENNREKILQQNGLKQTYFCDFEFLTISSTEEKFIEEIENNPIFRERIEERKKQS
;
A
#
# COMPACT_ATOMS: atom_id res chain seq x y z
N MET A 1 -0.30 -9.14 -13.88
CA MET A 1 0.41 -9.67 -12.68
C MET A 1 -0.35 -10.88 -12.13
N LYS A 2 0.29 -11.80 -11.40
CA LYS A 2 -0.42 -12.88 -10.67
C LYS A 2 -0.95 -12.27 -9.36
N GLU A 3 -2.16 -12.64 -8.97
CA GLU A 3 -2.89 -12.04 -7.85
C GLU A 3 -3.36 -13.09 -6.84
N LEU A 4 -3.38 -12.71 -5.56
CA LEU A 4 -4.01 -13.43 -4.46
C LEU A 4 -4.88 -12.49 -3.66
N VAL A 5 -6.00 -13.02 -3.15
CA VAL A 5 -6.87 -12.34 -2.21
C VAL A 5 -7.16 -13.28 -1.06
N PHE A 6 -7.04 -12.81 0.18
CA PHE A 6 -7.38 -13.56 1.40
C PHE A 6 -7.53 -12.62 2.60
N GLU A 7 -8.10 -13.13 3.68
CA GLU A 7 -8.32 -12.38 4.92
C GLU A 7 -7.04 -12.25 5.75
N ILE A 8 -6.81 -11.07 6.32
CA ILE A 8 -5.78 -10.77 7.30
C ILE A 8 -6.40 -10.44 8.66
N CYS A 9 -5.69 -10.80 9.72
CA CYS A 9 -6.11 -10.63 11.10
C CYS A 9 -5.39 -9.46 11.80
N SER A 10 -4.31 -8.94 11.20
CA SER A 10 -3.56 -7.81 11.76
C SER A 10 -2.66 -7.12 10.74
N ASN A 11 -2.25 -5.89 11.04
CA ASN A 11 -1.24 -5.18 10.25
C ASN A 11 0.14 -5.84 10.31
N GLU A 12 0.42 -6.64 11.34
CA GLU A 12 1.67 -7.41 11.44
C GLU A 12 1.70 -8.54 10.40
N GLU A 13 0.54 -9.12 10.04
CA GLU A 13 0.48 -10.07 8.94
C GLU A 13 0.83 -9.41 7.60
N ILE A 14 0.32 -8.19 7.35
CA ILE A 14 0.72 -7.38 6.19
C ILE A 14 2.24 -7.18 6.20
N TRP A 15 2.79 -6.75 7.35
CA TRP A 15 4.24 -6.58 7.49
C TRP A 15 5.01 -7.87 7.19
N GLY A 16 4.52 -9.03 7.64
CA GLY A 16 5.13 -10.33 7.34
C GLY A 16 5.17 -10.69 5.85
N LEU A 17 4.22 -10.17 5.07
CA LEU A 17 4.07 -10.44 3.64
C LEU A 17 4.79 -9.46 2.72
N ILE A 18 5.19 -8.29 3.24
CA ILE A 18 5.95 -7.29 2.47
C ILE A 18 7.31 -7.87 2.06
N ASP A 19 7.68 -7.73 0.80
CA ASP A 19 8.99 -8.18 0.32
C ASP A 19 10.09 -7.24 0.83
N LYS A 20 11.01 -7.76 1.65
CA LYS A 20 12.06 -6.95 2.27
C LYS A 20 13.23 -6.63 1.33
N ASN A 21 13.24 -7.18 0.12
CA ASN A 21 14.25 -6.86 -0.89
C ASN A 21 13.98 -5.51 -1.58
N PHE A 22 12.75 -4.99 -1.51
CA PHE A 22 12.34 -3.76 -2.20
C PHE A 22 12.07 -2.62 -1.23
N ASN A 23 12.99 -1.66 -1.18
CA ASN A 23 12.94 -0.55 -0.22
C ASN A 23 12.31 0.75 -0.78
N HIS A 24 11.86 0.76 -2.03
CA HIS A 24 11.18 1.92 -2.62
C HIS A 24 9.67 1.70 -2.56
N ILE A 25 8.99 2.43 -1.70
CA ILE A 25 7.59 2.18 -1.36
C ILE A 25 6.77 3.42 -1.67
N PHE A 26 5.69 3.21 -2.42
CA PHE A 26 4.69 4.22 -2.69
C PHE A 26 3.38 3.81 -2.03
N ILE A 27 2.82 4.68 -1.20
CA ILE A 27 1.51 4.49 -0.57
C ILE A 27 0.57 5.49 -1.20
N HIS A 28 -0.39 4.98 -1.96
CA HIS A 28 -1.31 5.80 -2.72
C HIS A 28 -2.55 6.13 -1.90
N LYS A 29 -2.97 7.40 -1.92
CA LYS A 29 -4.18 7.88 -1.22
C LYS A 29 -4.23 7.49 0.26
N PHE A 30 -3.11 7.60 0.95
CA PHE A 30 -3.04 7.38 2.37
C PHE A 30 -3.88 8.41 3.12
N MET A 31 -4.83 7.92 3.92
CA MET A 31 -5.63 8.75 4.83
C MET A 31 -5.21 8.42 6.27
N PRO A 32 -4.50 9.31 7.00
CA PRO A 32 -3.98 9.00 8.32
C PRO A 32 -5.07 8.83 9.38
N ASN A 33 -6.24 9.43 9.17
CA ASN A 33 -7.35 9.44 10.10
C ASN A 33 -8.64 9.05 9.37
N GLN A 34 -9.50 8.27 10.03
CA GLN A 34 -10.83 7.99 9.51
C GLN A 34 -11.68 9.26 9.49
N ALA A 35 -12.49 9.41 8.44
CA ALA A 35 -13.31 10.58 8.14
C ALA A 35 -14.53 10.74 9.07
N ILE A 36 -14.38 10.53 10.38
CA ILE A 36 -15.50 10.50 11.34
C ILE A 36 -15.58 11.82 12.13
N GLU A 37 -14.47 12.53 12.32
CA GLU A 37 -14.44 13.78 13.09
C GLU A 37 -13.45 14.82 12.55
N TRP A 38 -13.65 16.09 12.93
CA TRP A 38 -12.65 17.13 12.73
C TRP A 38 -11.52 16.95 13.73
N TRP A 39 -10.29 17.11 13.27
CA TRP A 39 -9.10 17.02 14.11
C TRP A 39 -8.14 18.18 13.81
N SER A 40 -7.33 18.53 14.80
CA SER A 40 -6.39 19.65 14.70
C SER A 40 -5.06 19.17 14.13
N THR A 41 -4.50 19.94 13.19
CA THR A 41 -3.19 19.65 12.59
C THR A 41 -2.44 20.92 12.21
N ASN A 42 -1.14 20.76 12.03
CA ASN A 42 -0.27 21.78 11.44
C ASN A 42 0.27 21.22 10.11
N ILE A 43 0.23 22.03 9.04
CA ILE A 43 0.74 21.63 7.73
C ILE A 43 1.88 22.55 7.33
N LYS A 44 3.05 21.95 7.08
CA LYS A 44 4.22 22.66 6.55
C LYS A 44 4.21 22.62 5.02
N MET A 45 4.25 23.78 4.40
CA MET A 45 4.28 23.93 2.95
C MET A 45 5.70 23.84 2.39
N LYS A 46 5.78 23.58 1.08
CA LYS A 46 7.06 23.49 0.35
C LYS A 46 7.89 24.77 0.43
N ASN A 47 7.25 25.94 0.48
CA ASN A 47 7.92 27.24 0.60
C ASN A 47 8.43 27.52 2.03
N GLY A 48 8.18 26.64 3.00
CA GLY A 48 8.60 26.79 4.38
C GLY A 48 7.51 27.35 5.31
N ASP A 49 6.43 27.88 4.76
CA ASP A 49 5.31 28.40 5.56
C ASP A 49 4.64 27.26 6.34
N THR A 50 4.17 27.57 7.55
CA THR A 50 3.39 26.63 8.35
C THR A 50 1.99 27.18 8.54
N PHE A 51 0.98 26.41 8.15
CA PHE A 51 -0.39 26.65 8.55
C PHE A 51 -0.63 25.93 9.88
N GLU A 52 -0.84 26.71 10.93
CA GLU A 52 -0.99 26.20 12.29
C GLU A 52 -2.46 26.13 12.70
N ASN A 53 -2.78 25.17 13.57
CA ASN A 53 -4.10 24.99 14.20
C ASN A 53 -5.25 24.83 13.19
N LEU A 54 -4.99 24.13 12.08
CA LEU A 54 -6.02 23.80 11.12
C LEU A 54 -6.95 22.73 11.68
N ALA A 55 -8.24 23.01 11.69
CA ALA A 55 -9.26 21.98 11.84
C ALA A 55 -9.49 21.34 10.46
N VAL A 56 -9.07 20.09 10.31
CA VAL A 56 -9.26 19.31 9.08
C VAL A 56 -10.12 18.08 9.35
N ARG A 57 -10.85 17.61 8.35
CA ARG A 57 -11.63 16.36 8.43
C ARG A 57 -10.91 15.26 7.67
N ASN A 58 -10.62 15.53 6.39
CA ASN A 58 -9.93 14.60 5.50
C ASN A 58 -8.60 15.18 5.05
N MET A 59 -7.56 14.36 5.08
CA MET A 59 -6.34 14.59 4.34
C MET A 59 -5.96 13.29 3.64
N GLU A 60 -5.66 13.40 2.35
CA GLU A 60 -5.23 12.29 1.51
C GLU A 60 -3.82 12.59 1.01
N PHE A 61 -2.92 11.62 1.16
CA PHE A 61 -1.52 11.78 0.80
C PHE A 61 -1.07 10.66 -0.13
N ASP A 62 -0.32 11.05 -1.16
CA ASP A 62 0.58 10.13 -1.85
C ASP A 62 1.93 10.18 -1.15
N ILE A 63 2.36 9.05 -0.58
CA ILE A 63 3.57 8.96 0.25
C ILE A 63 4.62 8.12 -0.46
N SER A 64 5.80 8.71 -0.68
CA SER A 64 7.02 7.97 -1.01
C SER A 64 7.81 7.73 0.28
N THR A 65 8.12 6.47 0.57
CA THR A 65 8.81 6.06 1.80
C THR A 65 9.69 4.84 1.58
N ASP A 66 10.46 4.47 2.61
CA ASP A 66 11.19 3.21 2.74
C ASP A 66 10.45 2.20 3.64
N LEU A 67 11.03 1.01 3.81
CA LEU A 67 10.52 -0.04 4.71
C LEU A 67 10.33 0.44 6.15
N ALA A 68 11.21 1.32 6.64
CA ALA A 68 11.11 1.84 8.00
C ALA A 68 9.90 2.77 8.16
N GLY A 69 9.64 3.64 7.18
CA GLY A 69 8.45 4.47 7.17
C GLY A 69 7.18 3.68 6.89
N LEU A 70 7.21 2.65 6.04
CA LEU A 70 6.07 1.73 5.89
C LEU A 70 5.73 1.04 7.22
N ARG A 71 6.73 0.55 7.95
CA ARG A 71 6.53 -0.08 9.25
C ARG A 71 5.84 0.87 10.23
N LYS A 72 6.23 2.16 10.25
CA LYS A 72 5.55 3.18 11.05
C LYS A 72 4.11 3.40 10.59
N ILE A 73 3.85 3.43 9.29
CA ILE A 73 2.51 3.62 8.74
C ILE A 73 1.59 2.46 9.08
N LEU A 74 2.08 1.21 9.08
CA LEU A 74 1.31 0.04 9.49
C LEU A 74 0.93 0.07 10.98
N THR A 75 1.59 0.85 11.83
CA THR A 75 1.14 1.07 13.21
C THR A 75 -0.08 1.97 13.32
N LEU A 76 -0.33 2.79 12.30
CA LEU A 76 -1.54 3.59 12.18
C LEU A 76 -2.61 2.63 11.65
N ASN A 77 -3.52 2.20 12.53
CA ASN A 77 -4.54 1.19 12.26
C ASN A 77 -5.50 1.63 11.12
N ASN A 78 -5.06 1.48 9.87
CA ASN A 78 -5.76 1.92 8.69
C ASN A 78 -6.41 0.73 7.99
N TYR A 79 -7.74 0.75 7.99
CA TYR A 79 -8.57 -0.22 7.29
C TYR A 79 -8.35 -0.20 5.77
N GLN A 80 -7.83 0.90 5.21
CA GLN A 80 -7.57 1.00 3.78
C GLN A 80 -6.13 1.43 3.54
N LEU A 81 -5.36 0.59 2.85
CA LEU A 81 -3.97 0.87 2.56
C LEU A 81 -3.60 0.35 1.17
N ARG A 82 -2.97 1.20 0.36
CA ARG A 82 -2.56 0.86 -1.00
C ARG A 82 -1.06 1.01 -1.18
N ILE A 83 -0.33 -0.09 -1.05
CA ILE A 83 1.12 -0.14 -1.08
C ILE A 83 1.59 -0.64 -2.45
N TYR A 84 2.58 0.02 -3.01
CA TYR A 84 3.29 -0.36 -4.23
C TYR A 84 4.79 -0.44 -3.92
N GLN A 85 5.43 -1.56 -4.20
CA GLN A 85 6.87 -1.76 -4.02
C GLN A 85 7.60 -1.75 -5.36
N PHE A 86 8.68 -0.97 -5.43
CA PHE A 86 9.48 -0.77 -6.62
C PHE A 86 10.92 -1.25 -6.43
N ASP A 87 11.54 -1.73 -7.51
CA ASP A 87 12.97 -2.12 -7.54
C ASP A 87 13.95 -0.95 -7.69
N LYS A 88 13.44 0.24 -7.95
CA LYS A 88 14.20 1.47 -8.12
C LYS A 88 13.42 2.68 -7.58
N PRO A 89 14.09 3.82 -7.36
CA PRO A 89 13.43 5.02 -6.85
C PRO A 89 12.22 5.42 -7.70
N ILE A 90 11.13 5.76 -7.02
CA ILE A 90 9.89 6.22 -7.65
C ILE A 90 10.16 7.61 -8.26
N PRO A 91 9.88 7.83 -9.56
CA PRO A 91 10.03 9.15 -10.16
C PRO A 91 9.13 10.19 -9.48
N HIS A 92 9.66 11.38 -9.20
CA HIS A 92 8.90 12.47 -8.57
C HIS A 92 7.69 12.96 -9.38
N THR A 93 7.60 12.56 -10.65
CA THR A 93 6.51 12.91 -11.57
C THR A 93 5.48 11.79 -11.72
N LEU A 94 5.70 10.62 -11.13
CA LEU A 94 4.76 9.51 -11.21
C LEU A 94 3.51 9.86 -10.39
N SER A 95 2.36 9.91 -11.06
CA SER A 95 1.06 10.11 -10.41
C SER A 95 0.07 9.09 -10.96
N LEU A 96 -0.41 8.19 -10.09
CA LEU A 96 -1.28 7.08 -10.51
C LEU A 96 -2.60 7.55 -11.12
N GLU A 97 -3.14 8.66 -10.63
CA GLU A 97 -4.40 9.25 -11.10
C GLU A 97 -4.31 9.75 -12.54
N HIS A 98 -3.12 10.19 -12.97
CA HIS A 98 -2.89 10.71 -14.31
C HIS A 98 -2.43 9.64 -15.30
N LEU A 99 -2.26 8.39 -14.86
CA LEU A 99 -1.91 7.29 -15.75
C LEU A 99 -3.12 6.83 -16.56
N PRO A 100 -3.00 6.70 -17.90
CA PRO A 100 -4.05 6.12 -18.73
C PRO A 100 -4.38 4.71 -18.25
N GLU A 101 -5.65 4.43 -17.97
CA GLU A 101 -6.09 3.16 -17.38
C GLU A 101 -5.58 1.95 -18.16
N ASN A 102 -5.74 1.98 -19.50
CA ASN A 102 -5.34 0.89 -20.40
C ASN A 102 -3.83 0.58 -20.40
N ASN A 103 -2.98 1.50 -19.92
CA ASN A 103 -1.52 1.35 -19.89
C ASN A 103 -0.92 1.41 -18.49
N ARG A 104 -1.75 1.59 -17.44
CA ARG A 104 -1.30 1.88 -16.08
C ARG A 104 -0.31 0.83 -15.57
N GLU A 105 -0.68 -0.46 -15.64
CA GLU A 105 0.17 -1.56 -15.16
C GLU A 105 1.52 -1.58 -15.90
N LYS A 106 1.51 -1.46 -17.23
CA LYS A 106 2.74 -1.44 -18.05
C LYS A 106 3.65 -0.28 -17.68
N ILE A 107 3.09 0.92 -17.49
CA ILE A 107 3.87 2.10 -17.10
C ILE A 107 4.48 1.87 -15.70
N LEU A 108 3.72 1.32 -14.76
CA LEU A 108 4.23 1.04 -13.42
C LEU A 108 5.37 0.02 -13.43
N GLN A 109 5.22 -1.07 -14.19
CA GLN A 109 6.28 -2.07 -14.38
C GLN A 109 7.53 -1.47 -15.02
N GLN A 110 7.40 -0.60 -16.02
CA GLN A 110 8.54 0.13 -16.61
C GLN A 110 9.23 1.04 -15.59
N ASN A 111 8.47 1.57 -14.64
CA ASN A 111 8.98 2.36 -13.51
C ASN A 111 9.48 1.49 -12.36
N GLY A 112 9.50 0.16 -12.50
CA GLY A 112 10.11 -0.76 -11.55
C GLY A 112 9.13 -1.40 -10.58
N LEU A 113 7.82 -1.31 -10.80
CA LEU A 113 6.83 -1.95 -9.92
C LEU A 113 7.06 -3.47 -9.89
N LYS A 114 7.10 -4.01 -8.68
CA LYS A 114 7.28 -5.45 -8.43
C LYS A 114 6.06 -6.06 -7.77
N GLN A 115 5.61 -5.49 -6.66
CA GLN A 115 4.48 -5.96 -5.86
C GLN A 115 3.49 -4.83 -5.57
N THR A 116 2.21 -5.19 -5.45
CA THR A 116 1.18 -4.33 -4.84
C THR A 116 0.50 -5.05 -3.70
N TYR A 117 0.10 -4.28 -2.70
CA TYR A 117 -0.67 -4.75 -1.55
C TYR A 117 -1.82 -3.78 -1.32
N PHE A 118 -3.05 -4.27 -1.50
CA PHE A 118 -4.26 -3.50 -1.27
C PHE A 118 -5.02 -4.11 -0.10
N CYS A 119 -4.96 -3.43 1.04
CA CYS A 119 -5.75 -3.75 2.21
C CYS A 119 -7.07 -2.99 2.10
N ASP A 120 -8.19 -3.71 2.17
CA ASP A 120 -9.53 -3.16 2.29
C ASP A 120 -10.25 -3.91 3.42
N PHE A 121 -10.30 -3.26 4.58
CA PHE A 121 -10.66 -3.83 5.87
C PHE A 121 -9.85 -5.10 6.17
N GLU A 122 -10.52 -6.24 6.30
CA GLU A 122 -9.89 -7.54 6.53
C GLU A 122 -9.33 -8.20 5.27
N PHE A 123 -9.60 -7.69 4.07
CA PHE A 123 -9.16 -8.32 2.83
C PHE A 123 -7.84 -7.73 2.35
N LEU A 124 -6.85 -8.60 2.11
CA LEU A 124 -5.59 -8.23 1.48
C LEU A 124 -5.53 -8.82 0.07
N THR A 125 -5.43 -7.93 -0.92
CA THR A 125 -5.08 -8.28 -2.30
C THR A 125 -3.60 -8.06 -2.52
N ILE A 126 -2.87 -9.12 -2.88
CA ILE A 126 -1.45 -9.06 -3.22
C ILE A 126 -1.31 -9.39 -4.70
N SER A 127 -0.65 -8.52 -5.45
CA SER A 127 -0.28 -8.81 -6.84
C SER A 127 1.21 -8.70 -7.03
N SER A 128 1.79 -9.54 -7.89
CA SER A 128 3.21 -9.53 -8.18
C SER A 128 3.51 -9.79 -9.66
N THR A 129 4.60 -9.19 -10.12
CA THR A 129 5.23 -9.54 -11.41
C THR A 129 6.05 -10.84 -11.33
N GLU A 130 6.33 -11.32 -10.12
CA GLU A 130 7.15 -12.50 -9.85
C GLU A 130 6.27 -13.64 -9.36
N GLU A 131 6.04 -14.65 -10.21
CA GLU A 131 5.14 -15.77 -9.88
C GLU A 131 5.59 -16.54 -8.63
N LYS A 132 6.90 -16.73 -8.46
CA LYS A 132 7.49 -17.41 -7.30
C LYS A 132 7.13 -16.71 -5.98
N PHE A 133 7.12 -15.38 -5.96
CA PHE A 133 6.74 -14.62 -4.78
C PHE A 133 5.30 -14.93 -4.35
N ILE A 134 4.39 -15.04 -5.32
CA ILE A 134 3.01 -15.42 -5.04
C ILE A 134 2.91 -16.87 -4.57
N GLU A 135 3.61 -17.79 -5.22
CA GLU A 135 3.63 -19.21 -4.82
C GLU A 135 4.16 -19.42 -3.39
N GLU A 136 5.16 -18.64 -2.97
CA GLU A 136 5.68 -18.66 -1.60
C GLU A 136 4.60 -18.24 -0.59
N ILE A 137 3.77 -17.26 -0.92
CA ILE A 137 2.64 -16.83 -0.08
C ILE A 137 1.54 -17.90 -0.06
N GLU A 138 1.18 -18.48 -1.21
CA GLU A 138 0.18 -19.56 -1.30
C GLU A 138 0.53 -20.76 -0.44
N ASN A 139 1.83 -21.09 -0.37
CA ASN A 139 2.33 -22.21 0.40
C ASN A 139 2.68 -21.87 1.86
N ASN A 140 2.50 -20.62 2.28
CA ASN A 140 2.78 -20.21 3.64
C ASN A 140 1.79 -20.87 4.62
N PRO A 141 2.25 -21.65 5.62
CA PRO A 141 1.38 -22.37 6.55
C PRO A 141 0.38 -21.49 7.31
N ILE A 142 0.70 -20.20 7.51
CA ILE A 142 -0.14 -19.24 8.26
C ILE A 142 -1.36 -18.78 7.44
N PHE A 143 -1.21 -18.71 6.11
CA PHE A 143 -2.20 -18.12 5.21
C PHE A 143 -2.88 -19.13 4.30
N ARG A 144 -2.27 -20.30 4.10
CA ARG A 144 -2.71 -21.31 3.13
C ARG A 144 -4.19 -21.67 3.25
N GLU A 145 -4.68 -21.95 4.46
CA GLU A 145 -6.08 -22.33 4.68
C GLU A 145 -7.04 -21.21 4.24
N ARG A 146 -6.79 -19.96 4.69
CA ARG A 146 -7.57 -18.77 4.29
C ARG A 146 -7.54 -18.54 2.79
N ILE A 147 -6.38 -18.70 2.15
CA ILE A 147 -6.23 -18.58 0.70
C ILE A 147 -7.04 -19.65 -0.03
N GLU A 148 -6.98 -20.91 0.41
CA GLU A 148 -7.75 -22.01 -0.18
C GLU A 148 -9.26 -21.84 0.01
N GLU A 149 -9.71 -21.34 1.17
CA GLU A 149 -11.11 -21.01 1.44
C GLU A 149 -11.61 -19.89 0.52
N ARG A 150 -10.86 -18.79 0.39
CA ARG A 150 -11.24 -17.66 -0.45
C ARG A 150 -11.37 -18.05 -1.93
N LYS A 151 -10.49 -18.93 -2.43
CA LYS A 151 -10.55 -19.47 -3.79
C LYS A 151 -11.79 -20.33 -4.05
N LYS A 152 -12.37 -20.98 -3.04
CA LYS A 152 -13.60 -21.76 -3.19
C LYS A 152 -14.87 -20.89 -3.25
N GLN A 153 -14.77 -19.67 -2.74
CA GLN A 153 -15.89 -18.71 -2.67
C GLN A 153 -15.93 -17.73 -3.85
N SER A 154 -14.87 -17.70 -4.68
CA SER A 154 -14.73 -16.83 -5.85
C SER A 154 -15.11 -17.58 -7.13
#